data_AF-A0A258D3M8-F1
#
_entry.id   AF-A0A258D3M8-F1
#
_cell.length_a   1.000
_cell.length_b   1.000
_cell.length_c   1.000
_cell.angle_alpha   90.00
_cell.angle_beta   90.00
_cell.angle_gamma   90.00
#
_symmetry.space_group_name_H-M   'P 1'
#
loop_
_entity.id
_entity.type
_entity.pdbx_description
1 polymer ?
#
loop_
_entity_poly.entity_id
_entity_poly.type
_entity_poly.pdbx_seq_one_letter_code
_entity_poly.pdbx_strand_id
1 'polypeptide(L)'
;MLRRARHPDPARPDGAEGVDPVLAGEMTRIGVVRNPQSHGNRIRPPGPAPEDVRLVEPIGREALKAALDDFARTGLDLLVIDGGDGTVRDVISLLPHTFGEATPLLAVLPSGKTNVLAIDLGTAEGWRLEDALRAARQQNPTIKSRPPLRVSWADDKPCLQGFFFGVGAPVKATNLAQRVHKVGFFHNFAVALTIGAAALGALFGGSRDEWRAGVPARLTLDGEAQAEGDRFAVIVTALKRLPFGLKPFGAPREGLKLLDVDAPPRR
;
A
#
# COMPACT_ATOMS: atom_id res chain seq x y z
N MET A 1 27.52 -10.43 -6.17
CA MET A 1 26.96 -9.72 -5.01
C MET A 1 27.23 -8.24 -5.18
N LEU A 2 26.26 -7.47 -5.66
CA LEU A 2 26.40 -6.02 -5.88
C LEU A 2 25.17 -5.36 -5.25
N ARG A 3 25.45 -4.56 -4.22
CA ARG A 3 24.48 -3.89 -3.36
C ARG A 3 23.88 -2.72 -4.13
N ARG A 4 22.56 -2.76 -4.39
CA ARG A 4 21.82 -1.71 -5.13
C ARG A 4 21.91 -0.38 -4.37
N ALA A 5 22.38 0.68 -5.04
CA ALA A 5 22.46 2.02 -4.46
C ALA A 5 21.04 2.62 -4.31
N ARG A 6 20.76 3.15 -3.11
CA ARG A 6 19.51 3.77 -2.70
C ARG A 6 19.61 5.27 -2.98
N HIS A 7 18.77 5.82 -3.85
CA HIS A 7 18.65 7.28 -3.93
C HIS A 7 17.59 7.77 -2.93
N PRO A 8 17.95 8.66 -1.99
CA PRO A 8 16.95 9.41 -1.24
C PRO A 8 16.18 10.36 -2.18
N ASP A 9 14.85 10.40 -2.00
CA ASP A 9 13.92 11.35 -2.64
C ASP A 9 14.41 12.79 -2.39
N PRO A 10 14.67 13.62 -3.42
CA PRO A 10 15.30 14.91 -3.22
C PRO A 10 14.36 15.86 -2.47
N ALA A 11 14.75 16.22 -1.25
CA ALA A 11 14.67 17.60 -0.82
C ALA A 11 15.99 18.25 -1.28
N ARG A 12 15.95 19.29 -2.12
CA ARG A 12 17.13 20.12 -2.41
C ARG A 12 17.10 21.39 -1.54
N PRO A 13 18.25 22.04 -1.24
CA PRO A 13 19.67 21.73 -1.55
C PRO A 13 20.47 21.30 -0.29
N ASP A 14 21.60 20.58 -0.34
CA ASP A 14 22.94 21.01 -0.77
C ASP A 14 23.92 19.80 -0.89
N GLY A 15 24.99 19.95 -1.71
CA GLY A 15 26.27 19.24 -1.57
C GLY A 15 26.57 18.06 -2.53
N ALA A 16 27.59 18.23 -3.39
CA ALA A 16 28.24 17.23 -4.27
C ALA A 16 28.90 16.07 -3.46
N GLU A 17 29.30 14.91 -3.98
CA GLU A 17 29.79 14.46 -5.28
C GLU A 17 29.86 12.91 -5.26
N GLY A 18 29.87 12.22 -6.40
CA GLY A 18 30.14 10.78 -6.49
C GLY A 18 29.29 10.07 -7.55
N VAL A 19 29.72 10.15 -8.81
CA VAL A 19 29.08 9.47 -9.95
C VAL A 19 29.72 8.09 -10.10
N ASP A 20 28.90 7.03 -10.10
CA ASP A 20 29.26 5.70 -10.61
C ASP A 20 28.12 5.17 -11.51
N PRO A 21 28.45 4.41 -12.57
CA PRO A 21 27.64 4.34 -13.78
C PRO A 21 26.39 3.47 -13.66
N VAL A 22 25.26 3.97 -14.17
CA VAL A 22 24.01 3.23 -14.29
C VAL A 22 24.09 2.29 -15.48
N LEU A 23 24.05 0.97 -15.23
CA LEU A 23 23.77 -0.01 -16.27
C LEU A 23 22.31 0.13 -16.69
N ALA A 24 22.10 0.91 -17.75
CA ALA A 24 20.88 0.96 -18.53
C ALA A 24 20.70 -0.37 -19.28
N GLY A 25 20.26 -1.41 -18.59
CA GLY A 25 19.62 -2.54 -19.26
C GLY A 25 18.21 -2.12 -19.65
N GLU A 26 17.83 -2.27 -20.92
CA GLU A 26 16.44 -2.08 -21.31
C GLU A 26 15.53 -2.99 -20.47
N MET A 27 14.56 -2.42 -19.77
CA MET A 27 13.54 -3.20 -19.06
C MET A 27 12.64 -3.89 -20.09
N THR A 28 13.00 -5.12 -20.42
CA THR A 28 12.39 -5.90 -21.50
C THR A 28 11.45 -6.96 -20.97
N ARG A 29 11.64 -7.46 -19.74
CA ARG A 29 10.81 -8.52 -19.15
C ARG A 29 9.81 -7.91 -18.17
N ILE A 30 8.60 -7.66 -18.67
CA ILE A 30 7.55 -6.99 -17.91
C ILE A 30 6.36 -7.92 -17.70
N GLY A 31 5.98 -8.09 -16.43
CA GLY A 31 4.78 -8.80 -16.03
C GLY A 31 3.73 -7.85 -15.47
N VAL A 32 2.45 -8.12 -15.71
CA VAL A 32 1.33 -7.38 -15.13
C VAL A 32 0.43 -8.36 -14.39
N VAL A 33 0.23 -8.14 -13.09
CA VAL A 33 -0.85 -8.77 -12.33
C VAL A 33 -2.00 -7.79 -12.25
N ARG A 34 -3.12 -8.13 -12.88
CA ARG A 34 -4.33 -7.31 -12.88
C ARG A 34 -5.43 -7.98 -12.08
N ASN A 35 -6.05 -7.20 -11.19
CA ASN A 35 -7.27 -7.61 -10.52
C ASN A 35 -8.48 -6.98 -11.24
N PRO A 36 -9.23 -7.74 -12.06
CA PRO A 36 -10.38 -7.23 -12.80
C PRO A 36 -11.54 -6.82 -11.89
N GLN A 37 -11.56 -7.28 -10.64
CA GLN A 37 -12.58 -6.93 -9.64
C GLN A 37 -12.30 -5.59 -8.94
N SER A 38 -11.13 -4.98 -9.17
CA SER A 38 -10.81 -3.67 -8.62
C SER A 38 -11.80 -2.62 -9.11
N HIS A 39 -12.15 -1.67 -8.24
CA HIS A 39 -13.22 -0.70 -8.51
C HIS A 39 -13.00 0.10 -9.81
N GLY A 40 -11.78 0.61 -10.02
CA GLY A 40 -11.38 1.33 -11.23
C GLY A 40 -11.49 0.45 -12.48
N ASN A 41 -11.02 -0.80 -12.41
CA ASN A 41 -11.08 -1.75 -13.53
C ASN A 41 -12.52 -2.16 -13.88
N ARG A 42 -13.45 -2.11 -12.94
CA ARG A 42 -14.88 -2.33 -13.21
C ARG A 42 -15.56 -1.14 -13.87
N ILE A 43 -15.22 0.09 -13.45
CA ILE A 43 -15.80 1.32 -14.01
C ILE A 43 -15.22 1.62 -15.39
N ARG A 44 -13.91 1.43 -15.52
CA ARG A 44 -13.15 1.67 -16.75
C ARG A 44 -12.23 0.48 -16.99
N PRO A 45 -12.74 -0.57 -17.66
CA PRO A 45 -11.95 -1.73 -18.01
C PRO A 45 -10.69 -1.33 -18.79
N PRO A 46 -9.50 -1.77 -18.34
CA PRO A 46 -8.27 -1.54 -19.08
C PRO A 46 -8.24 -2.40 -20.35
N GLY A 47 -7.53 -1.91 -21.38
CA GLY A 47 -7.33 -2.66 -22.62
C GLY A 47 -6.41 -3.88 -22.46
N PRO A 48 -6.18 -4.62 -23.56
CA PRO A 48 -5.19 -5.68 -23.59
C PRO A 48 -3.80 -5.10 -23.30
N ALA A 49 -2.90 -5.93 -22.75
CA ALA A 49 -1.50 -5.56 -22.63
C ALA A 49 -0.81 -5.63 -24.01
N PRO A 50 0.25 -4.82 -24.24
CA PRO A 50 1.12 -4.98 -25.41
C PRO A 50 1.72 -6.39 -25.52
N GLU A 51 2.13 -6.81 -26.73
CA GLU A 51 2.64 -8.17 -26.99
C GLU A 51 3.89 -8.54 -26.17
N ASP A 52 4.72 -7.55 -25.85
CA ASP A 52 5.94 -7.70 -25.05
C ASP A 52 5.68 -7.69 -23.53
N VAL A 53 4.42 -7.60 -23.11
CA VAL A 53 4.00 -7.53 -21.72
C VAL A 53 3.14 -8.74 -21.35
N ARG A 54 3.58 -9.50 -20.35
CA ARG A 54 2.88 -10.70 -19.89
C ARG A 54 1.81 -10.33 -18.88
N LEU A 55 0.55 -10.32 -19.30
CA LEU A 55 -0.61 -10.04 -18.45
C LEU A 55 -1.20 -11.32 -17.86
N VAL A 56 -1.47 -11.30 -16.55
CA VAL A 56 -2.24 -12.32 -15.85
C VAL A 56 -3.36 -11.68 -15.02
N GLU A 57 -4.50 -12.36 -14.94
CA GLU A 57 -5.67 -11.94 -14.16
C GLU A 57 -6.07 -13.03 -13.15
N PRO A 58 -5.22 -13.32 -12.15
CA PRO A 58 -5.44 -14.46 -11.25
C PRO A 58 -6.66 -14.25 -10.35
N ILE A 59 -7.44 -15.31 -10.17
CA ILE A 59 -8.58 -15.34 -9.25
C ILE A 59 -8.20 -16.16 -8.02
N GLY A 60 -8.06 -15.47 -6.89
CA GLY A 60 -7.69 -16.08 -5.61
C GLY A 60 -6.19 -16.26 -5.41
N ARG A 61 -5.82 -16.64 -4.17
CA ARG A 61 -4.43 -16.67 -3.71
C ARG A 61 -3.57 -17.72 -4.44
N GLU A 62 -4.10 -18.92 -4.66
CA GLU A 62 -3.35 -20.00 -5.32
C GLU A 62 -3.02 -19.67 -6.78
N ALA A 63 -4.00 -19.16 -7.54
CA ALA A 63 -3.76 -18.70 -8.90
C ALA A 63 -2.76 -17.54 -8.97
N LEU A 64 -2.83 -16.61 -8.01
CA LEU A 64 -1.87 -15.52 -7.90
C LEU A 64 -0.46 -16.04 -7.63
N LYS A 65 -0.31 -16.97 -6.67
CA LYS A 65 0.98 -17.59 -6.37
C LYS A 65 1.54 -18.31 -7.58
N ALA A 66 0.74 -19.12 -8.26
CA ALA A 66 1.17 -19.86 -9.45
C ALA A 66 1.66 -18.93 -10.58
N ALA A 67 0.96 -17.81 -10.79
CA ALA A 67 1.37 -16.81 -11.78
C ALA A 67 2.68 -16.10 -11.38
N LEU A 68 2.85 -15.77 -10.09
CA LEU A 68 4.09 -15.18 -9.59
C LEU A 68 5.26 -16.16 -9.62
N ASP A 69 5.05 -17.45 -9.36
CA ASP A 69 6.07 -18.49 -9.51
C ASP A 69 6.52 -18.60 -10.98
N ASP A 70 5.59 -18.48 -11.93
CA ASP A 70 5.91 -18.50 -13.35
C ASP A 70 6.70 -17.27 -13.82
N PHE A 71 6.33 -16.09 -13.33
CA PHE A 71 7.13 -14.87 -13.50
C PHE A 71 8.51 -14.99 -12.85
N ALA A 72 8.63 -15.60 -11.67
CA ALA A 72 9.90 -15.80 -11.00
C ALA A 72 10.83 -16.75 -11.79
N ARG A 73 10.30 -17.85 -12.33
CA ARG A 73 11.07 -18.81 -13.16
C ARG A 73 11.68 -18.17 -14.41
N THR A 74 10.94 -17.26 -15.04
CA THR A 74 11.35 -16.59 -16.28
C THR A 74 12.20 -15.34 -16.03
N GLY A 75 12.11 -14.79 -14.82
CA GLY A 75 12.74 -13.54 -14.42
C GLY A 75 11.98 -12.33 -14.97
N LEU A 76 11.70 -11.36 -14.10
CA LEU A 76 11.14 -10.08 -14.48
C LEU A 76 12.10 -8.95 -14.11
N ASP A 77 12.13 -7.92 -14.96
CA ASP A 77 12.74 -6.64 -14.63
C ASP A 77 11.73 -5.75 -13.89
N LEU A 78 10.47 -5.79 -14.32
CA LEU A 78 9.36 -5.01 -13.77
C LEU A 78 8.11 -5.88 -13.59
N LEU A 79 7.50 -5.78 -12.41
CA LEU A 79 6.18 -6.30 -12.11
C LEU A 79 5.21 -5.14 -11.85
N VAL A 80 4.22 -4.99 -12.72
CA VAL A 80 3.15 -4.01 -12.58
C VAL A 80 1.97 -4.64 -11.84
N ILE A 81 1.48 -3.98 -10.80
CA ILE A 81 0.33 -4.39 -10.02
C ILE A 81 -0.83 -3.46 -10.35
N ASP A 82 -1.82 -3.97 -11.09
CA ASP A 82 -3.02 -3.25 -11.48
C ASP A 82 -4.18 -3.62 -10.54
N GLY A 83 -4.40 -2.78 -9.53
CA GLY A 83 -5.42 -3.01 -8.53
C GLY A 83 -5.45 -1.98 -7.40
N GLY A 84 -6.17 -2.31 -6.33
CA GLY A 84 -6.17 -1.51 -5.11
C GLY A 84 -5.10 -1.93 -4.10
N ASP A 85 -5.07 -1.28 -2.94
CA ASP A 85 -4.13 -1.58 -1.85
C ASP A 85 -4.20 -3.05 -1.38
N GLY A 86 -5.38 -3.69 -1.48
CA GLY A 86 -5.54 -5.12 -1.22
C GLY A 86 -4.81 -6.01 -2.24
N THR A 87 -4.89 -5.70 -3.52
CA THR A 87 -4.15 -6.41 -4.58
C THR A 87 -2.65 -6.22 -4.39
N VAL A 88 -2.21 -5.00 -4.08
CA VAL A 88 -0.81 -4.71 -3.75
C VAL A 88 -0.35 -5.57 -2.58
N ARG A 89 -1.08 -5.55 -1.46
CA ARG A 89 -0.81 -6.39 -0.29
C ARG A 89 -0.67 -7.86 -0.67
N ASP A 90 -1.62 -8.40 -1.43
CA ASP A 90 -1.64 -9.82 -1.76
C ASP A 90 -0.44 -10.22 -2.63
N VAL A 91 -0.08 -9.38 -3.61
CA VAL A 91 1.12 -9.59 -4.45
C VAL A 91 2.40 -9.50 -3.62
N ILE A 92 2.61 -8.40 -2.88
CA ILE A 92 3.88 -8.19 -2.16
C ILE A 92 4.07 -9.21 -1.03
N SER A 93 2.98 -9.70 -0.42
CA SER A 93 3.03 -10.78 0.58
C SER A 93 3.57 -12.09 0.01
N LEU A 94 3.45 -12.31 -1.30
CA LEU A 94 3.92 -13.54 -1.97
C LEU A 94 5.33 -13.39 -2.54
N LEU A 95 5.83 -12.18 -2.80
CA LEU A 95 7.14 -11.96 -3.42
C LEU A 95 8.30 -12.67 -2.70
N PRO A 96 8.41 -12.67 -1.35
CA PRO A 96 9.48 -13.40 -0.67
C PRO A 96 9.42 -14.92 -0.88
N HIS A 97 8.24 -15.46 -1.19
CA HIS A 97 8.00 -16.89 -1.38
C HIS A 97 8.08 -17.34 -2.84
N THR A 98 8.13 -16.40 -3.78
CA THR A 98 8.20 -16.69 -5.21
C THR A 98 9.52 -16.21 -5.82
N PHE A 99 9.83 -14.91 -5.72
CA PHE A 99 11.07 -14.32 -6.25
C PHE A 99 12.25 -14.41 -5.29
N GLY A 100 12.00 -14.59 -3.99
CA GLY A 100 13.05 -14.56 -2.97
C GLY A 100 13.84 -13.25 -3.01
N GLU A 101 15.16 -13.32 -3.11
CA GLU A 101 16.04 -12.14 -3.22
C GLU A 101 16.05 -11.49 -4.62
N ALA A 102 15.51 -12.17 -5.64
CA ALA A 102 15.48 -11.69 -7.02
C ALA A 102 14.22 -10.85 -7.33
N THR A 103 13.75 -10.05 -6.37
CA THR A 103 12.52 -9.25 -6.56
C THR A 103 12.69 -8.23 -7.70
N PRO A 104 11.71 -8.18 -8.63
CA PRO A 104 11.69 -7.18 -9.70
C PRO A 104 11.42 -5.78 -9.16
N LEU A 105 11.63 -4.76 -9.99
CA LEU A 105 11.03 -3.45 -9.71
C LEU A 105 9.51 -3.57 -9.70
N LEU A 106 8.86 -2.75 -8.89
CA LEU A 106 7.40 -2.73 -8.79
C LEU A 106 6.84 -1.41 -9.32
N ALA A 107 5.78 -1.50 -10.10
CA ALA A 107 4.91 -0.38 -10.43
C ALA A 107 3.48 -0.69 -9.97
N VAL A 108 2.71 0.34 -9.63
CA VAL A 108 1.33 0.20 -9.16
C VAL A 108 0.42 1.08 -10.01
N LEU A 109 -0.65 0.50 -10.55
CA LEU A 109 -1.71 1.25 -11.22
C LEU A 109 -2.85 1.47 -10.21
N PRO A 110 -3.31 2.73 -10.01
CA PRO A 110 -4.29 3.07 -8.99
C PRO A 110 -5.72 2.68 -9.40
N SER A 111 -6.01 1.37 -9.41
CA SER A 111 -7.29 0.83 -9.84
C SER A 111 -8.23 0.49 -8.67
N GLY A 112 -7.82 0.73 -7.42
CA GLY A 112 -8.67 0.66 -6.24
C GLY A 112 -9.41 1.96 -5.94
N LYS A 113 -10.06 2.01 -4.76
CA LYS A 113 -10.81 3.20 -4.30
C LYS A 113 -9.94 4.25 -3.61
N THR A 114 -8.93 3.80 -2.87
CA THR A 114 -8.11 4.66 -2.00
C THR A 114 -6.70 4.80 -2.54
N ASN A 115 -6.07 3.69 -2.95
CA ASN A 115 -4.76 3.64 -3.60
C ASN A 115 -3.71 4.42 -2.81
N VAL A 116 -3.66 4.15 -1.51
CA VAL A 116 -2.84 4.90 -0.56
C VAL A 116 -1.36 4.84 -0.95
N LEU A 117 -0.88 3.67 -1.39
CA LEU A 117 0.49 3.54 -1.87
C LEU A 117 0.75 4.36 -3.15
N ALA A 118 -0.19 4.37 -4.10
CA ALA A 118 -0.03 5.14 -5.34
C ALA A 118 0.06 6.65 -5.06
N ILE A 119 -0.77 7.15 -4.12
CA ILE A 119 -0.70 8.53 -3.62
C ILE A 119 0.66 8.82 -2.98
N ASP A 120 1.17 7.92 -2.14
CA ASP A 120 2.50 8.06 -1.53
C ASP A 120 3.64 8.10 -2.55
N LEU A 121 3.53 7.25 -3.58
CA LEU A 121 4.43 7.22 -4.73
C LEU A 121 4.25 8.45 -5.65
N GLY A 122 3.21 9.24 -5.47
CA GLY A 122 2.93 10.44 -6.26
C GLY A 122 2.56 10.12 -7.71
N THR A 123 1.84 9.02 -7.95
CA THR A 123 1.32 8.69 -9.28
C THR A 123 0.40 9.78 -9.78
N ALA A 124 0.54 10.18 -11.05
CA ALA A 124 -0.30 11.18 -11.66
C ALA A 124 -1.77 10.73 -11.75
N GLU A 125 -2.68 11.70 -11.87
CA GLU A 125 -4.08 11.38 -12.17
C GLU A 125 -4.17 10.70 -13.55
N GLY A 126 -4.96 9.62 -13.63
CA GLY A 126 -5.11 8.87 -14.87
C GLY A 126 -3.93 7.98 -15.24
N TRP A 127 -2.95 7.79 -14.35
CA TRP A 127 -1.81 6.89 -14.55
C TRP A 127 -2.23 5.47 -14.95
N ARG A 128 -1.76 5.01 -16.11
CA ARG A 128 -2.10 3.72 -16.71
C ARG A 128 -0.86 2.88 -17.01
N LEU A 129 -1.11 1.67 -17.55
CA LEU A 129 -0.06 0.74 -17.93
C LEU A 129 0.94 1.39 -18.89
N GLU A 130 0.46 2.13 -19.89
CA GLU A 130 1.31 2.80 -20.87
C GLU A 130 2.25 3.83 -20.22
N ASP A 131 1.78 4.54 -19.18
CA ASP A 131 2.59 5.49 -18.44
C ASP A 131 3.66 4.79 -17.60
N ALA A 132 3.30 3.68 -16.94
CA ALA A 132 4.24 2.86 -16.19
C ALA A 132 5.33 2.27 -17.10
N LEU A 133 4.96 1.75 -18.27
CA LEU A 133 5.89 1.24 -19.28
C LEU A 133 6.79 2.34 -19.83
N ARG A 134 6.23 3.51 -20.14
CA ARG A 134 7.00 4.68 -20.60
C ARG A 134 7.99 5.13 -19.55
N ALA A 135 7.56 5.29 -18.30
CA ALA A 135 8.41 5.72 -17.20
C ALA A 135 9.52 4.72 -16.92
N ALA A 136 9.23 3.43 -17.01
CA ALA A 136 10.21 2.37 -16.90
C ALA A 136 11.28 2.51 -17.99
N ARG A 137 10.88 2.68 -19.26
CA ARG A 137 11.80 2.74 -20.41
C ARG A 137 12.60 4.04 -20.52
N GLN A 138 12.44 5.00 -19.60
CA GLN A 138 13.28 6.19 -19.59
C GLN A 138 14.73 5.83 -19.28
N GLN A 139 15.68 6.61 -19.80
CA GLN A 139 17.11 6.41 -19.52
C GLN A 139 17.44 6.50 -18.02
N ASN A 140 16.71 7.33 -17.28
CA ASN A 140 16.91 7.53 -15.86
C ASN A 140 15.56 7.53 -15.11
N PRO A 141 14.95 6.35 -14.88
CA PRO A 141 13.65 6.25 -14.26
C PRO A 141 13.72 6.68 -12.79
N THR A 142 12.68 7.38 -12.31
CA THR A 142 12.59 7.74 -10.89
C THR A 142 12.13 6.52 -10.09
N ILE A 143 13.04 5.95 -9.29
CA ILE A 143 12.76 4.79 -8.44
C ILE A 143 12.61 5.25 -6.98
N LYS A 144 11.52 4.83 -6.33
CA LYS A 144 11.27 5.11 -4.90
C LYS A 144 11.39 3.83 -4.10
N SER A 145 12.10 3.88 -2.96
CA SER A 145 12.19 2.77 -2.02
C SER A 145 11.13 2.92 -0.92
N ARG A 146 10.33 1.87 -0.70
CA ARG A 146 9.30 1.79 0.34
C ARG A 146 9.35 0.42 1.00
N PRO A 147 9.96 0.28 2.19
CA PRO A 147 9.92 -0.98 2.93
C PRO A 147 8.49 -1.27 3.40
N PRO A 148 7.90 -2.43 3.09
CA PRO A 148 6.59 -2.78 3.60
C PRO A 148 6.66 -3.14 5.09
N LEU A 149 5.55 -2.91 5.79
CA LEU A 149 5.28 -3.53 7.07
C LEU A 149 5.10 -5.04 6.87
N ARG A 150 5.67 -5.83 7.77
CA ARG A 150 5.46 -7.27 7.85
C ARG A 150 4.56 -7.58 9.05
N VAL A 151 3.44 -8.23 8.79
CA VAL A 151 2.46 -8.64 9.81
C VAL A 151 2.45 -10.16 9.87
N SER A 152 2.81 -10.70 11.02
CA SER A 152 2.82 -12.12 11.32
C SER A 152 1.92 -12.41 12.52
N TRP A 153 1.49 -13.65 12.64
CA TRP A 153 0.69 -14.13 13.75
C TRP A 153 1.52 -15.09 14.60
N ALA A 154 1.05 -15.36 15.82
CA ALA A 154 1.65 -16.37 16.70
C ALA A 154 1.32 -17.81 16.24
N ASP A 155 0.28 -17.97 15.41
CA ASP A 155 -0.07 -19.21 14.74
C ASP A 155 0.54 -19.25 13.32
N ASP A 156 0.33 -20.37 12.61
CA ASP A 156 0.89 -20.62 11.28
C ASP A 156 0.16 -19.87 10.14
N LYS A 157 -0.55 -18.78 10.45
CA LYS A 157 -1.19 -17.98 9.41
C LYS A 157 -0.16 -17.35 8.48
N PRO A 158 -0.41 -17.31 7.17
CA PRO A 158 0.51 -16.70 6.23
C PRO A 158 0.80 -15.24 6.58
N CYS A 159 2.08 -14.90 6.64
CA CYS A 159 2.53 -13.53 6.83
C CYS A 159 1.97 -12.62 5.73
N LEU A 160 1.55 -11.40 6.11
CA LEU A 160 1.14 -10.37 5.17
C LEU A 160 2.16 -9.24 5.13
N GLN A 161 2.31 -8.63 3.96
CA GLN A 161 3.10 -7.43 3.74
C GLN A 161 2.20 -6.31 3.20
N GLY A 162 2.38 -5.10 3.71
CA GLY A 162 1.54 -3.94 3.37
C GLY A 162 2.17 -2.63 3.81
N PHE A 163 1.45 -1.52 3.67
CA PHE A 163 1.98 -0.19 4.02
C PHE A 163 1.19 0.52 5.11
N PHE A 164 0.08 -0.06 5.56
CA PHE A 164 -0.78 0.46 6.60
C PHE A 164 -1.34 -0.69 7.43
N PHE A 165 -1.26 -0.57 8.75
CA PHE A 165 -1.78 -1.51 9.72
C PHE A 165 -2.54 -0.74 10.80
N GLY A 166 -3.65 -1.29 11.26
CA GLY A 166 -4.53 -0.64 12.22
C GLY A 166 -5.19 -1.62 13.17
N VAL A 167 -5.35 -1.20 14.43
CA VAL A 167 -6.05 -1.92 15.51
C VAL A 167 -7.02 -0.96 16.19
N GLY A 168 -8.19 -1.44 16.59
CA GLY A 168 -9.21 -0.63 17.27
C GLY A 168 -10.05 0.21 16.29
N ALA A 169 -10.19 1.51 16.56
CA ALA A 169 -10.99 2.45 15.78
C ALA A 169 -10.75 2.42 14.26
N PRO A 170 -9.51 2.33 13.73
CA PRO A 170 -9.25 2.19 12.29
C PRO A 170 -9.96 0.97 11.65
N VAL A 171 -10.00 -0.15 12.36
CA VAL A 171 -10.68 -1.38 11.91
C VAL A 171 -12.19 -1.17 11.90
N LYS A 172 -12.74 -0.58 12.98
CA LYS A 172 -14.17 -0.23 13.07
C LYS A 172 -14.58 0.70 11.93
N ALA A 173 -13.78 1.74 11.65
CA ALA A 173 -14.01 2.70 10.56
C ALA A 173 -13.96 2.04 9.17
N THR A 174 -12.99 1.17 8.92
CA THR A 174 -12.86 0.45 7.64
C THR A 174 -14.04 -0.49 7.42
N ASN A 175 -14.45 -1.23 8.44
CA ASN A 175 -15.61 -2.12 8.37
C ASN A 175 -16.90 -1.34 8.10
N LEU A 176 -17.08 -0.18 8.75
CA LEU A 176 -18.22 0.70 8.49
C LEU A 176 -18.22 1.22 7.05
N ALA A 177 -17.08 1.74 6.57
CA ALA A 177 -16.93 2.21 5.20
C ALA A 177 -17.27 1.10 4.19
N GLN A 178 -16.74 -0.11 4.38
CA GLN A 178 -17.05 -1.26 3.52
C GLN A 178 -18.54 -1.63 3.50
N ARG A 179 -19.22 -1.61 4.66
CA ARG A 179 -20.66 -1.85 4.73
C ARG A 179 -21.45 -0.80 3.95
N VAL A 180 -21.15 0.48 4.16
CA VAL A 180 -21.81 1.58 3.43
C VAL A 180 -21.55 1.45 1.92
N HIS A 181 -20.34 1.07 1.52
CA HIS A 181 -20.01 0.84 0.11
C HIS A 181 -20.79 -0.32 -0.53
N LYS A 182 -21.08 -1.39 0.21
CA LYS A 182 -21.88 -2.52 -0.29
C LYS A 182 -23.34 -2.14 -0.55
N VAL A 183 -23.86 -1.13 0.14
CA VAL A 183 -25.23 -0.63 -0.01
C VAL A 183 -25.36 0.38 -1.18
N GLY A 184 -24.29 0.64 -1.94
CA GLY A 184 -24.36 1.43 -3.19
C GLY A 184 -24.53 2.95 -3.01
N PHE A 185 -24.33 3.48 -1.80
CA PHE A 185 -24.66 4.87 -1.44
C PHE A 185 -23.66 5.95 -1.90
N PHE A 186 -22.82 5.69 -2.90
CA PHE A 186 -21.85 6.67 -3.37
C PHE A 186 -22.09 7.06 -4.82
N HIS A 187 -23.12 7.90 -5.01
CA HIS A 187 -23.31 8.66 -6.24
C HIS A 187 -22.89 10.13 -6.09
N ASN A 188 -22.47 10.59 -4.90
CA ASN A 188 -22.07 11.98 -4.68
C ASN A 188 -20.99 12.14 -3.59
N PHE A 189 -19.94 12.91 -3.87
CA PHE A 189 -18.79 13.14 -2.96
C PHE A 189 -19.22 13.76 -1.63
N ALA A 190 -20.25 14.61 -1.65
CA ALA A 190 -20.83 15.21 -0.44
C ALA A 190 -21.39 14.16 0.54
N VAL A 191 -22.03 13.10 0.03
CA VAL A 191 -22.58 12.02 0.88
C VAL A 191 -21.46 11.23 1.54
N ALA A 192 -20.32 11.04 0.85
CA ALA A 192 -19.13 10.43 1.44
C ALA A 192 -18.51 11.27 2.54
N LEU A 193 -18.45 12.58 2.35
CA LEU A 193 -17.94 13.49 3.37
C LEU A 193 -18.86 13.50 4.59
N THR A 194 -20.18 13.53 4.41
CA THR A 194 -21.15 13.50 5.51
C THR A 194 -21.09 12.19 6.30
N ILE A 195 -20.96 11.05 5.63
CA ILE A 195 -20.80 9.75 6.30
C ILE A 195 -19.44 9.68 7.02
N GLY A 196 -18.38 10.21 6.41
CA GLY A 196 -17.06 10.32 7.03
C GLY A 196 -17.08 11.21 8.27
N ALA A 197 -17.74 12.36 8.21
CA ALA A 197 -17.94 13.29 9.31
C ALA A 197 -18.82 12.68 10.42
N ALA A 198 -19.87 11.92 10.07
CA ALA A 198 -20.70 11.21 11.03
C ALA A 198 -19.94 10.05 11.70
N ALA A 199 -19.08 9.33 10.96
CA ALA A 199 -18.22 8.29 11.52
C ALA A 199 -17.14 8.87 12.43
N LEU A 200 -16.51 9.97 12.03
CA LEU A 200 -15.59 10.75 12.88
C LEU A 200 -16.32 11.28 14.12
N GLY A 201 -17.52 11.85 13.95
CA GLY A 201 -18.37 12.31 15.06
C GLY A 201 -18.80 11.18 16.00
N ALA A 202 -19.06 9.97 15.50
CA ALA A 202 -19.33 8.80 16.33
C ALA A 202 -18.09 8.31 17.09
N LEU A 203 -16.90 8.42 16.47
CA LEU A 203 -15.62 8.08 17.09
C LEU A 203 -15.20 9.09 18.18
N PHE A 204 -15.48 10.38 17.97
CA PHE A 204 -14.98 11.46 18.83
C PHE A 204 -16.05 12.14 19.72
N GLY A 205 -17.35 12.03 19.41
CA GLY A 205 -18.42 12.85 19.99
C GLY A 205 -19.64 12.13 20.60
N GLY A 206 -19.81 10.81 20.43
CA GLY A 206 -20.97 10.08 20.95
C GLY A 206 -20.77 9.49 22.36
N SER A 207 -21.78 9.59 23.22
CA SER A 207 -21.89 8.96 24.56
C SER A 207 -22.12 7.44 24.53
N ARG A 208 -21.81 6.75 23.43
CA ARG A 208 -21.90 5.28 23.34
C ARG A 208 -20.53 4.69 23.66
N ASP A 209 -20.39 4.17 24.88
CA ASP A 209 -19.14 3.62 25.44
C ASP A 209 -18.43 2.62 24.52
N GLU A 210 -19.14 1.81 23.75
CA GLU A 210 -18.56 0.76 22.89
C GLU A 210 -17.57 1.26 21.82
N TRP A 211 -17.75 2.48 21.30
CA TRP A 211 -16.85 3.03 20.28
C TRP A 211 -15.55 3.55 20.87
N ARG A 212 -15.62 4.07 22.11
CA ARG A 212 -14.52 4.72 22.84
C ARG A 212 -13.78 3.77 23.79
N ALA A 213 -14.39 2.64 24.15
CA ALA A 213 -13.80 1.60 25.01
C ALA A 213 -12.49 1.03 24.47
N GLY A 214 -12.19 1.20 23.17
CA GLY A 214 -10.99 0.67 22.55
C GLY A 214 -11.03 -0.84 22.41
N VAL A 215 -9.84 -1.45 22.37
CA VAL A 215 -9.64 -2.90 22.38
C VAL A 215 -8.46 -3.24 23.29
N PRO A 216 -8.48 -4.37 23.99
CA PRO A 216 -7.35 -4.81 24.79
C PRO A 216 -6.16 -5.08 23.85
N ALA A 217 -5.03 -4.42 24.10
CA ALA A 217 -3.82 -4.59 23.33
C ALA A 217 -2.59 -4.48 24.23
N ARG A 218 -1.66 -5.41 24.08
CA ARG A 218 -0.30 -5.29 24.64
C ARG A 218 0.65 -4.95 23.52
N LEU A 219 1.45 -3.92 23.74
CA LEU A 219 2.42 -3.42 22.77
C LEU A 219 3.82 -3.61 23.34
N THR A 220 4.72 -4.09 22.50
CA THR A 220 6.15 -4.12 22.76
C THR A 220 6.81 -3.39 21.62
N LEU A 221 7.52 -2.32 21.93
CA LEU A 221 8.20 -1.47 20.95
C LEU A 221 9.70 -1.60 21.19
N ASP A 222 10.44 -2.05 20.18
CA ASP A 222 11.89 -2.23 20.25
C ASP A 222 12.35 -3.08 21.47
N GLY A 223 11.55 -4.08 21.85
CA GLY A 223 11.80 -4.96 22.99
C GLY A 223 11.21 -4.46 24.32
N GLU A 224 10.80 -3.20 24.38
CA GLU A 224 10.27 -2.57 25.60
C GLU A 224 8.75 -2.69 25.67
N ALA A 225 8.26 -3.29 26.75
CA ALA A 225 6.83 -3.38 27.02
C ALA A 225 6.25 -1.99 27.28
N GLN A 226 5.17 -1.67 26.59
CA GLN A 226 4.43 -0.44 26.81
C GLN A 226 3.43 -0.62 27.95
N ALA A 227 2.98 0.49 28.54
CA ALA A 227 1.99 0.47 29.62
C ALA A 227 0.75 -0.32 29.19
N GLU A 228 0.32 -1.26 30.04
CA GLU A 228 -0.88 -2.05 29.79
C GLU A 228 -2.13 -1.16 29.79
N GLY A 229 -3.08 -1.48 28.92
CA GLY A 229 -4.37 -0.80 28.87
C GLY A 229 -5.10 -1.02 27.55
N ASP A 230 -6.34 -0.58 27.50
CA ASP A 230 -7.12 -0.61 26.28
C ASP A 230 -6.64 0.47 25.31
N ARG A 231 -6.56 0.13 24.03
CA ARG A 231 -6.16 1.06 22.96
C ARG A 231 -7.35 1.44 22.13
N PHE A 232 -7.61 2.74 22.04
CA PHE A 232 -8.61 3.29 21.15
C PHE A 232 -8.18 3.07 19.69
N ALA A 233 -6.93 3.40 19.38
CA ALA A 233 -6.37 3.24 18.05
C ALA A 233 -4.87 2.95 18.14
N VAL A 234 -4.43 1.91 17.41
CA VAL A 234 -3.03 1.74 17.06
C VAL A 234 -2.95 1.80 15.53
N ILE A 235 -2.14 2.71 15.00
CA ILE A 235 -1.88 2.83 13.57
C ILE A 235 -0.38 2.72 13.34
N VAL A 236 0.02 1.80 12.47
CA VAL A 236 1.40 1.67 12.00
C VAL A 236 1.41 1.85 10.49
N THR A 237 2.32 2.69 9.98
CA THR A 237 2.46 2.88 8.54
C THR A 237 3.92 3.07 8.13
N ALA A 238 4.25 2.56 6.95
CA ALA A 238 5.53 2.81 6.28
C ALA A 238 5.43 3.87 5.17
N LEU A 239 4.23 4.43 4.92
CA LEU A 239 3.99 5.43 3.88
C LEU A 239 4.62 6.76 4.26
N LYS A 240 5.30 7.43 3.33
CA LYS A 240 5.85 8.77 3.55
C LYS A 240 4.76 9.84 3.59
N ARG A 241 3.73 9.70 2.74
CA ARG A 241 2.61 10.64 2.57
C ARG A 241 1.29 9.87 2.70
N LEU A 242 0.31 10.49 3.35
CA LEU A 242 -1.05 9.98 3.46
C LEU A 242 -2.01 10.78 2.55
N PRO A 243 -3.17 10.20 2.19
CA PRO A 243 -4.17 10.86 1.35
C PRO A 243 -4.69 12.16 1.96
N PHE A 244 -5.22 13.04 1.11
CA PHE A 244 -5.87 14.30 1.50
C PHE A 244 -4.98 15.27 2.32
N GLY A 245 -3.66 15.14 2.20
CA GLY A 245 -2.72 16.00 2.92
C GLY A 245 -2.68 15.75 4.43
N LEU A 246 -3.25 14.64 4.91
CA LEU A 246 -3.24 14.26 6.32
C LEU A 246 -1.79 14.05 6.80
N LYS A 247 -1.48 14.66 7.95
CA LYS A 247 -0.14 14.62 8.59
C LYS A 247 -0.22 14.25 10.08
N PRO A 248 -0.88 13.12 10.46
CA PRO A 248 -0.98 12.71 11.86
C PRO A 248 0.39 12.38 12.50
N PHE A 249 1.42 12.19 11.68
CA PHE A 249 2.79 11.91 12.11
C PHE A 249 3.75 13.10 11.89
N GLY A 250 3.22 14.31 11.67
CA GLY A 250 3.99 15.50 11.33
C GLY A 250 4.42 15.55 9.86
N ALA A 251 5.55 16.19 9.58
CA ALA A 251 6.07 16.35 8.22
C ALA A 251 6.35 14.98 7.55
N PRO A 252 6.11 14.84 6.23
CA PRO A 252 6.39 13.60 5.50
C PRO A 252 7.85 13.13 5.65
N ARG A 253 8.04 11.93 6.19
CA ARG A 253 9.36 11.33 6.42
C ARG A 253 9.38 9.86 6.04
N GLU A 254 10.55 9.31 5.78
CA GLU A 254 10.72 7.86 5.55
C GLU A 254 10.62 7.08 6.88
N GLY A 255 10.58 5.75 6.78
CA GLY A 255 10.57 4.85 7.94
C GLY A 255 9.19 4.58 8.54
N LEU A 256 9.19 3.75 9.58
CA LEU A 256 7.99 3.36 10.32
C LEU A 256 7.47 4.53 11.16
N LYS A 257 6.16 4.74 11.13
CA LYS A 257 5.45 5.63 12.04
C LYS A 257 4.40 4.84 12.80
N LEU A 258 4.33 5.11 14.10
CA LEU A 258 3.36 4.55 15.03
C LEU A 258 2.56 5.70 15.63
N LEU A 259 1.24 5.52 15.68
CA LEU A 259 0.32 6.31 16.48
C LEU A 259 -0.33 5.32 17.44
N ASP A 260 -0.13 5.55 18.73
CA ASP A 260 -0.75 4.80 19.81
C ASP A 260 -1.64 5.75 20.61
N VAL A 261 -2.92 5.40 20.75
CA VAL A 261 -3.94 6.21 21.43
C VAL A 261 -4.63 5.36 22.47
N ASP A 262 -4.45 5.71 23.74
CA ASP A 262 -5.14 5.09 24.86
C ASP A 262 -6.66 5.23 24.75
N ALA A 263 -7.38 4.23 25.24
CA ALA A 263 -8.81 4.32 25.48
C ALA A 263 -9.09 4.78 26.93
N PRO A 264 -10.07 5.67 27.14
CA PRO A 264 -10.77 6.44 26.12
C PRO A 264 -9.86 7.55 25.55
N PRO A 265 -10.05 7.94 24.29
CA PRO A 265 -9.25 9.02 23.70
C PRO A 265 -9.54 10.34 24.42
N ARG A 266 -8.47 11.04 24.81
CA ARG A 266 -8.55 12.37 25.43
C ARG A 266 -9.07 13.40 24.40
N ARG A 267 -9.86 14.38 24.88
CA ARG A 267 -10.40 15.46 24.04
C ARG A 267 -9.31 16.45 23.65
#